data_AF-A0A7X5XYH8-F1
#
_entry.id   AF-A0A7X5XYH8-F1
#
_cell.length_a   1.000
_cell.length_b   1.000
_cell.length_c   1.000
_cell.angle_alpha   90.00
_cell.angle_beta   90.00
_cell.angle_gamma   90.00
#
_symmetry.space_group_name_H-M   'P 1'
#
loop_
_entity.id
_entity.type
_entity.pdbx_description
1 polymer ?
#
loop_
_entity_poly.entity_id
_entity_poly.type
_entity_poly.pdbx_seq_one_letter_code
_entity_poly.pdbx_strand_id
1 'polypeptide(L)'
;MGLLGMALFAAVAGSSPAAAPRVAIIDSGVAETPELHGKLIAEYDMAGADRPAFRPRYDHGTMVATILSRAAAGEVAIVSLRIDDPAGCRPGANPPCQPSAAPIVGAIRKAIALKVDAINISLALADDPAITAAVHDAASAGIVVVLAAGNNGLSHPGNLAMARQGFPNAVLVGALDAAGQPWTGTNRPEPQAQGYLYVWQRGVDVPTTRADGRAVTGTGTSFAAPIETARRIAHRRRTA
;
A
#
# COMPACT_ATOMS: atom_id res chain seq x y z
N MET A 1 25.18 59.08 -28.86
CA MET A 1 23.83 58.55 -28.56
C MET A 1 23.93 57.03 -28.51
N GLY A 2 24.03 56.46 -27.30
CA GLY A 2 24.26 55.03 -27.11
C GLY A 2 22.97 54.23 -27.27
N LEU A 3 23.03 53.14 -28.06
CA LEU A 3 21.95 52.17 -28.16
C LEU A 3 21.89 51.33 -26.88
N LEU A 4 20.78 51.45 -26.16
CA LEU A 4 20.45 50.60 -25.02
C LEU A 4 19.89 49.28 -25.55
N GLY A 5 20.68 48.20 -25.47
CA GLY A 5 20.22 46.85 -25.77
C GLY A 5 19.35 46.32 -24.63
N MET A 6 18.07 46.09 -24.91
CA MET A 6 17.13 45.51 -23.96
C MET A 6 17.26 43.98 -24.00
N ALA A 7 17.93 43.41 -23.00
CA ALA A 7 18.01 41.96 -22.84
C ALA A 7 16.67 41.42 -22.32
N LEU A 8 15.96 40.68 -23.17
CA LEU A 8 14.74 39.97 -22.82
C LEU A 8 15.14 38.70 -22.05
N PHE A 9 15.07 38.72 -20.72
CA PHE A 9 15.16 37.50 -19.92
C PHE A 9 13.85 36.73 -20.03
N ALA A 10 13.83 35.69 -20.85
CA ALA A 10 12.77 34.69 -20.81
C ALA A 10 12.86 33.95 -19.48
N ALA A 11 11.91 34.22 -18.57
CA ALA A 11 11.73 33.43 -17.37
C ALA A 11 11.26 32.03 -17.79
N VAL A 12 12.18 31.06 -17.75
CA VAL A 12 11.80 29.65 -17.78
C VAL A 12 11.09 29.40 -16.45
N ALA A 13 9.76 29.26 -16.49
CA ALA A 13 8.98 28.81 -15.37
C ALA A 13 9.42 27.38 -15.02
N GLY A 14 10.38 27.25 -14.12
CA GLY A 14 10.72 25.97 -13.52
C GLY A 14 9.52 25.51 -12.71
N SER A 15 8.78 24.52 -13.21
CA SER A 15 7.83 23.78 -12.41
C SER A 15 8.58 23.20 -11.22
N SER A 16 8.26 23.64 -10.00
CA SER A 16 8.73 22.94 -8.80
C SER A 16 8.41 21.46 -8.96
N PRO A 17 9.33 20.52 -8.66
CA PRO A 17 9.00 19.11 -8.72
C PRO A 17 7.78 18.89 -7.83
N ALA A 18 6.70 18.34 -8.41
CA ALA A 18 5.51 18.01 -7.66
C ALA A 18 5.91 17.14 -6.47
N ALA A 19 5.42 17.47 -5.27
CA ALA A 19 5.74 16.72 -4.06
C ALA A 19 5.47 15.22 -4.28
N ALA A 20 6.35 14.37 -3.74
CA ALA A 20 6.21 12.92 -3.90
C ALA A 20 4.84 12.45 -3.37
N PRO A 21 4.16 11.52 -4.09
CA PRO A 21 2.88 10.98 -3.64
C PRO A 21 3.01 10.33 -2.27
N ARG A 22 2.04 10.59 -1.40
CA ARG A 22 1.97 10.04 -0.05
C ARG A 22 1.18 8.75 -0.07
N VAL A 23 1.80 7.66 0.36
CA VAL A 23 1.17 6.35 0.47
C VAL A 23 1.16 5.88 1.92
N ALA A 24 -0.02 5.56 2.44
CA ALA A 24 -0.14 4.86 3.71
C ALA A 24 -0.02 3.35 3.50
N ILE A 25 0.86 2.70 4.25
CA ILE A 25 0.96 1.24 4.32
C ILE A 25 0.35 0.80 5.64
N ILE A 26 -0.77 0.08 5.56
CA ILE A 26 -1.41 -0.53 6.74
C ILE A 26 -0.94 -1.97 6.84
N ASP A 27 0.00 -2.23 7.75
CA ASP A 27 0.67 -3.52 7.89
C ASP A 27 1.28 -3.68 9.30
N SER A 28 2.23 -4.60 9.46
CA SER A 28 2.95 -4.95 10.68
C SER A 28 4.02 -3.93 11.13
N GLY A 29 4.03 -2.74 10.54
CA GLY A 29 5.08 -1.74 10.67
C GLY A 29 6.19 -1.89 9.63
N VAL A 30 7.06 -0.88 9.53
CA VAL A 30 8.09 -0.80 8.48
C VAL A 30 9.44 -0.46 9.10
N ALA A 31 10.48 -1.25 8.84
CA ALA A 31 11.82 -0.96 9.32
C ALA A 31 12.49 0.13 8.49
N GLU A 32 13.28 1.00 9.13
CA GLU A 32 14.13 1.95 8.44
C GLU A 32 15.39 1.26 7.90
N THR A 33 15.24 0.59 6.75
CA THR A 33 16.37 -0.02 6.03
C THR A 33 17.10 1.04 5.19
N PRO A 34 18.36 0.79 4.76
CA PRO A 34 19.07 1.72 3.88
C PRO A 34 18.32 2.08 2.59
N GLU A 35 17.50 1.17 2.07
CA GLU A 35 16.71 1.38 0.85
C GLU A 35 15.47 2.26 1.08
N LEU A 36 14.88 2.18 2.27
CA LEU A 36 13.71 2.94 2.68
C LEU A 36 14.07 4.28 3.35
N HIS A 37 15.35 4.49 3.66
CA HIS A 37 15.83 5.75 4.22
C HIS A 37 15.44 6.94 3.32
N GLY A 38 14.98 8.02 3.96
CA GLY A 38 14.47 9.22 3.30
C GLY A 38 13.09 9.07 2.64
N LYS A 39 12.48 7.88 2.66
CA LYS A 39 11.12 7.65 2.12
C LYS A 39 10.07 7.48 3.22
N LEU A 40 10.47 7.03 4.40
CA LEU A 40 9.59 6.91 5.56
C LEU A 40 9.40 8.29 6.21
N ILE A 41 8.23 8.89 6.04
CA ILE A 41 7.96 10.26 6.52
C ILE A 41 7.29 10.29 7.90
N ALA A 42 6.64 9.20 8.30
CA ALA A 42 6.00 9.04 9.59
C ALA A 42 5.66 7.57 9.86
N GLU A 43 5.65 7.19 11.13
CA GLU A 43 4.97 5.98 11.60
C GLU A 43 3.93 6.35 12.65
N TYR A 44 2.78 5.70 12.59
CA TYR A 44 1.77 5.72 13.63
C TYR A 44 1.47 4.29 14.07
N ASP A 45 1.67 4.02 15.34
CA ASP A 45 1.24 2.79 15.96
C ASP A 45 -0.24 2.87 16.32
N MET A 46 -1.04 2.03 15.68
CA MET A 46 -2.50 2.01 15.83
C MET A 46 -2.97 0.90 16.76
N ALA A 47 -2.07 0.02 17.21
CA ALA A 47 -2.39 -1.16 18.02
C ALA A 47 -1.69 -1.20 19.38
N GLY A 48 -0.60 -0.45 19.54
CA GLY A 48 0.17 -0.35 20.78
C GLY A 48 0.44 1.08 21.20
N ALA A 49 0.84 1.24 22.46
CA ALA A 49 1.42 2.47 22.98
C ALA A 49 2.94 2.29 23.11
N ASP A 50 3.69 3.37 22.88
CA ASP A 50 5.13 3.49 23.18
C ASP A 50 6.06 2.45 22.52
N ARG A 51 5.63 1.79 21.44
CA ARG A 51 6.53 0.94 20.64
C ARG A 51 7.48 1.82 19.81
N PRO A 52 8.79 1.51 19.76
CA PRO A 52 9.73 2.31 18.98
C PRO A 52 9.35 2.38 17.50
N ALA A 53 9.34 3.60 16.96
CA ALA A 53 9.06 3.84 15.55
C ALA A 53 10.08 3.13 14.65
N PHE A 54 9.59 2.60 13.54
CA PHE A 54 10.37 1.92 12.51
C PHE A 54 11.18 0.72 13.00
N ARG A 55 10.72 0.09 14.08
CA ARG A 55 11.26 -1.17 14.62
C ARG A 55 10.16 -2.23 14.68
N PRO A 56 9.68 -2.72 13.52
CA PRO A 56 8.63 -3.72 13.47
C PRO A 56 9.12 -5.05 14.04
N ARG A 57 8.20 -5.83 14.61
CA ARG A 57 8.45 -7.20 15.04
C ARG A 57 8.55 -8.16 13.85
N TYR A 58 7.89 -7.83 12.74
CA TYR A 58 7.72 -8.69 11.58
C TYR A 58 8.26 -8.04 10.31
N ASP A 59 8.72 -8.88 9.38
CA ASP A 59 9.31 -8.43 8.11
C ASP A 59 8.27 -7.91 7.10
N HIS A 60 7.02 -8.38 7.20
CA HIS A 60 6.03 -8.26 6.12
C HIS A 60 5.81 -6.81 5.66
N GLY A 61 5.59 -5.87 6.58
CA GLY A 61 5.37 -4.46 6.21
C GLY A 61 6.60 -3.83 5.58
N THR A 62 7.80 -4.18 6.04
CA THR A 62 9.07 -3.76 5.41
C THR A 62 9.21 -4.31 3.99
N MET A 63 8.83 -5.58 3.79
CA MET A 63 8.85 -6.21 2.47
C MET A 63 7.88 -5.52 1.51
N VAL A 64 6.67 -5.19 1.97
CA VAL A 64 5.65 -4.45 1.21
C VAL A 64 6.14 -3.04 0.85
N ALA A 65 6.69 -2.30 1.81
CA ALA A 65 7.22 -0.95 1.62
C ALA A 65 8.38 -0.91 0.62
N THR A 66 9.26 -1.91 0.68
CA THR A 66 10.38 -2.05 -0.25
C THR A 66 9.88 -2.25 -1.68
N ILE A 67 8.88 -3.12 -1.89
CA ILE A 67 8.31 -3.35 -3.22
C ILE A 67 7.62 -2.08 -3.74
N LEU A 68 6.86 -1.38 -2.89
CA LEU A 68 6.23 -0.12 -3.26
C LEU A 68 7.27 0.91 -3.71
N SER A 69 8.32 1.10 -2.90
CA SER A 69 9.42 2.02 -3.19
C SER A 69 10.06 1.71 -4.54
N ARG A 70 10.41 0.44 -4.80
CA ARG A 70 10.99 0.00 -6.09
C ARG A 70 10.04 0.23 -7.26
N ALA A 71 8.77 -0.16 -7.12
CA ALA A 71 7.77 -0.02 -8.16
C ALA A 71 7.45 1.46 -8.48
N ALA A 72 7.62 2.35 -7.50
CA ALA A 72 7.51 3.80 -7.66
C ALA A 72 8.83 4.48 -8.06
N ALA A 73 9.87 3.73 -8.43
CA ALA A 73 11.21 4.26 -8.74
C ALA A 73 11.82 5.14 -7.63
N GLY A 74 11.46 4.88 -6.37
CA GLY A 74 11.86 5.66 -5.20
C GLY A 74 11.10 6.98 -5.01
N GLU A 75 10.20 7.37 -5.93
CA GLU A 75 9.41 8.60 -5.88
C GLU A 75 8.12 8.41 -5.05
N VAL A 76 8.27 8.08 -3.77
CA VAL A 76 7.12 7.89 -2.86
C VAL A 76 7.47 8.32 -1.44
N ALA A 77 6.52 8.96 -0.78
CA ALA A 77 6.58 9.29 0.64
C ALA A 77 5.67 8.32 1.42
N ILE A 78 6.25 7.49 2.27
CA ILE A 78 5.57 6.37 2.93
C ILE A 78 5.20 6.77 4.36
N VAL A 79 3.92 6.60 4.69
CA VAL A 79 3.41 6.62 6.07
C VAL A 79 3.20 5.18 6.51
N SER A 80 3.95 4.74 7.52
CA SER A 80 3.73 3.44 8.16
C SER A 80 2.57 3.53 9.15
N LEU A 81 1.52 2.74 8.95
CA LEU A 81 0.42 2.58 9.90
C LEU A 81 0.48 1.17 10.46
N ARG A 82 1.15 1.05 11.61
CA ARG A 82 1.50 -0.21 12.25
C ARG A 82 0.30 -0.75 13.02
N ILE A 83 -0.16 -1.95 12.67
CA ILE A 83 -1.35 -2.58 13.25
C ILE A 83 -1.09 -3.96 13.87
N ASP A 84 0.15 -4.46 13.89
CA ASP A 84 0.47 -5.75 14.52
C ASP A 84 0.11 -5.75 16.00
N ASP A 85 -0.51 -6.86 16.42
CA ASP A 85 -0.85 -7.09 17.82
C ASP A 85 0.41 -6.96 18.69
N PRO A 86 0.45 -6.08 19.69
CA PRO A 86 1.57 -5.98 20.63
C PRO A 86 1.91 -7.32 21.31
N ALA A 87 0.90 -8.15 21.58
CA ALA A 87 1.07 -9.50 22.14
C ALA A 87 1.72 -10.48 21.14
N GLY A 88 1.69 -10.15 19.85
CA GLY A 88 2.28 -10.93 18.77
C GLY A 88 1.35 -12.05 18.26
N CYS A 89 1.72 -12.56 17.09
CA CYS A 89 1.14 -13.72 16.45
C CYS A 89 1.33 -15.00 17.25
N ARG A 90 0.30 -15.87 17.21
CA ARG A 90 0.45 -17.29 17.58
C ARG A 90 1.46 -17.97 16.64
N PRO A 91 2.17 -19.02 17.11
CA PRO A 91 3.05 -19.81 16.24
C PRO A 91 2.32 -20.29 14.97
N GLY A 92 2.94 -20.09 13.82
CA GLY A 92 2.40 -20.47 12.51
C GLY A 92 1.34 -19.51 11.92
N ALA A 93 0.94 -18.46 12.64
CA ALA A 93 0.05 -17.43 12.10
C ALA A 93 0.84 -16.41 11.25
N ASN A 94 0.18 -15.89 10.21
CA ASN A 94 0.74 -14.84 9.37
C ASN A 94 0.48 -13.45 9.98
N PRO A 95 1.53 -12.63 10.22
CA PRO A 95 1.38 -11.24 10.67
C PRO A 95 0.45 -10.43 9.77
N PRO A 96 -0.22 -9.38 10.29
CA PRO A 96 -0.03 -8.75 11.61
C PRO A 96 -0.80 -9.40 12.78
N CYS A 97 -1.58 -10.45 12.54
CA CYS A 97 -2.36 -11.19 13.55
C CYS A 97 -3.22 -10.31 14.46
N GLN A 98 -3.71 -9.20 13.93
CA GLN A 98 -4.51 -8.24 14.67
C GLN A 98 -5.89 -8.83 15.00
N PRO A 99 -6.23 -9.07 16.29
CA PRO A 99 -7.49 -9.71 16.67
C PRO A 99 -8.71 -8.77 16.61
N SER A 100 -8.50 -7.46 16.51
CA SER A 100 -9.56 -6.45 16.56
C SER A 100 -9.61 -5.62 15.28
N ALA A 101 -10.82 -5.27 14.85
CA ALA A 101 -11.03 -4.31 13.76
C ALA A 101 -10.54 -2.89 14.12
N ALA A 102 -10.50 -2.52 15.40
CA ALA A 102 -10.29 -1.13 15.82
C ALA A 102 -8.95 -0.52 15.36
N PRO A 103 -7.78 -1.20 15.48
CA PRO A 103 -6.52 -0.68 14.94
C PRO A 103 -6.54 -0.49 13.42
N ILE A 104 -7.20 -1.38 12.68
CA ILE A 104 -7.32 -1.30 11.22
C ILE A 104 -8.21 -0.11 10.83
N VAL A 105 -9.36 0.04 11.48
CA VAL A 105 -10.27 1.19 11.28
C VAL A 105 -9.53 2.49 11.60
N GLY A 106 -8.86 2.55 12.75
CA GLY A 106 -8.07 3.70 13.16
C GLY A 106 -6.99 4.06 12.13
N ALA A 107 -6.28 3.06 11.59
CA ALA A 107 -5.29 3.25 10.54
C ALA A 107 -5.91 3.89 9.29
N ILE A 108 -7.02 3.35 8.79
CA ILE A 108 -7.71 3.91 7.61
C ILE A 108 -8.16 5.36 7.88
N ARG A 109 -8.75 5.64 9.05
CA ARG A 109 -9.14 7.01 9.43
C ARG A 109 -7.95 7.95 9.54
N LYS A 110 -6.82 7.47 10.06
CA LYS A 110 -5.59 8.25 10.14
C LYS A 110 -5.06 8.58 8.75
N ALA A 111 -5.10 7.63 7.81
CA ALA A 111 -4.72 7.86 6.42
C ALA A 111 -5.60 8.95 5.76
N ILE A 112 -6.91 8.93 6.01
CA ILE A 112 -7.85 9.98 5.55
C ILE A 112 -7.46 11.34 6.13
N ALA A 113 -7.23 11.42 7.44
CA ALA A 113 -6.86 12.68 8.10
C ALA A 113 -5.52 13.25 7.59
N LEU A 114 -4.59 12.38 7.20
CA LEU A 114 -3.32 12.75 6.59
C LEU A 114 -3.42 13.12 5.10
N LYS A 115 -4.60 12.95 4.49
CA LYS A 115 -4.87 13.21 3.07
C LYS A 115 -3.86 12.51 2.16
N VAL A 116 -3.61 11.22 2.41
CA VAL A 116 -2.71 10.43 1.56
C VAL A 116 -3.33 10.21 0.18
N ASP A 117 -2.49 10.01 -0.84
CA ASP A 117 -2.95 9.75 -2.21
C ASP A 117 -3.46 8.32 -2.39
N ALA A 118 -2.85 7.37 -1.66
CA ALA A 118 -3.24 5.97 -1.67
C ALA A 118 -3.03 5.28 -0.32
N ILE A 119 -3.81 4.23 -0.08
CA ILE A 119 -3.68 3.29 1.03
C ILE A 119 -3.40 1.92 0.43
N ASN A 120 -2.29 1.29 0.83
CA ASN A 120 -1.98 -0.09 0.52
C ASN A 120 -2.29 -0.98 1.73
N ILE A 121 -3.19 -1.94 1.55
CA ILE A 121 -3.52 -2.96 2.55
C ILE A 121 -3.19 -4.34 1.97
N SER A 122 -1.98 -4.82 2.27
CA SER A 122 -1.45 -6.09 1.80
C SER A 122 -1.87 -7.28 2.67
N LEU A 123 -3.10 -7.27 3.18
CA LEU A 123 -3.58 -8.17 4.23
C LEU A 123 -4.89 -8.84 3.84
N ALA A 124 -5.12 -10.05 4.37
CA ALA A 124 -6.47 -10.60 4.46
C ALA A 124 -7.14 -9.99 5.70
N LEU A 125 -8.15 -9.16 5.49
CA LEU A 125 -8.90 -8.56 6.59
C LEU A 125 -10.09 -9.44 6.97
N ALA A 126 -10.54 -9.33 8.22
CA ALA A 126 -11.83 -9.90 8.60
C ALA A 126 -12.95 -9.18 7.86
N ASP A 127 -14.02 -9.91 7.52
CA ASP A 127 -15.25 -9.31 7.01
C ASP A 127 -15.99 -8.62 8.16
N ASP A 128 -15.57 -7.38 8.41
CA ASP A 128 -16.06 -6.54 9.50
C ASP A 128 -16.74 -5.27 8.93
N PRO A 129 -17.99 -4.96 9.34
CA PRO A 129 -18.71 -3.80 8.85
C PRO A 129 -18.01 -2.46 9.13
N ALA A 130 -17.29 -2.32 10.24
CA ALA A 130 -16.59 -1.09 10.58
C ALA A 130 -15.35 -0.89 9.68
N ILE A 131 -14.63 -1.95 9.36
CA ILE A 131 -13.55 -1.92 8.37
C ILE A 131 -14.12 -1.54 6.99
N THR A 132 -15.21 -2.18 6.59
CA THR A 132 -15.89 -1.91 5.32
C THR A 132 -16.31 -0.45 5.20
N ALA A 133 -16.94 0.11 6.24
CA ALA A 133 -17.32 1.52 6.29
C ALA A 133 -16.10 2.46 6.27
N ALA A 134 -15.00 2.10 6.92
CA ALA A 134 -13.77 2.89 6.86
C ALA A 134 -13.15 2.92 5.45
N VAL A 135 -13.17 1.79 4.73
CA VAL A 135 -12.71 1.72 3.34
C VAL A 135 -13.61 2.56 2.42
N HIS A 136 -14.93 2.47 2.59
CA HIS A 136 -15.88 3.35 1.89
C HIS A 136 -15.48 4.81 2.08
N ASP A 137 -15.30 5.26 3.33
CA ASP A 137 -15.01 6.66 3.60
C ASP A 137 -13.67 7.13 3.03
N ALA A 138 -12.65 6.27 3.00
CA ALA A 138 -11.39 6.57 2.33
C ALA A 138 -11.57 6.73 0.81
N ALA A 139 -12.30 5.79 0.20
CA ALA A 139 -12.62 5.84 -1.22
C ALA A 139 -13.47 7.07 -1.59
N SER A 140 -14.46 7.43 -0.78
CA SER A 140 -15.30 8.62 -0.95
C SER A 140 -14.51 9.92 -0.77
N ALA A 141 -13.47 9.93 0.07
CA ALA A 141 -12.52 11.04 0.17
C ALA A 141 -11.57 11.14 -1.04
N GLY A 142 -11.74 10.28 -2.06
CA GLY A 142 -10.94 10.26 -3.27
C GLY A 142 -9.61 9.53 -3.12
N ILE A 143 -9.35 8.84 -2.01
CA ILE A 143 -8.10 8.11 -1.78
C ILE A 143 -8.18 6.76 -2.51
N VAL A 144 -7.12 6.38 -3.23
CA VAL A 144 -7.06 5.03 -3.84
C VAL A 144 -6.82 4.01 -2.75
N VAL A 145 -7.68 3.00 -2.63
CA VAL A 145 -7.49 1.90 -1.66
C VAL A 145 -7.13 0.63 -2.41
N VAL A 146 -5.91 0.14 -2.22
CA VAL A 146 -5.42 -1.08 -2.86
C VAL A 146 -5.41 -2.21 -1.85
N LEU A 147 -6.12 -3.29 -2.18
CA LEU A 147 -6.37 -4.43 -1.30
C LEU A 147 -5.79 -5.70 -1.92
N ALA A 148 -5.05 -6.49 -1.15
CA ALA A 148 -4.69 -7.84 -1.56
C ALA A 148 -5.95 -8.71 -1.74
N ALA A 149 -6.00 -9.56 -2.77
CA ALA A 149 -7.15 -10.44 -2.99
C ALA A 149 -7.22 -11.62 -2.00
N GLY A 150 -6.09 -12.02 -1.41
CA GLY A 150 -5.97 -13.15 -0.50
C GLY A 150 -5.22 -14.34 -1.10
N ASN A 151 -4.72 -15.22 -0.22
CA ASN A 151 -3.73 -16.26 -0.56
C ASN A 151 -4.25 -17.69 -0.33
N ASN A 152 -5.56 -17.91 -0.47
CA ASN A 152 -6.21 -19.18 -0.15
C ASN A 152 -6.68 -19.97 -1.38
N GLY A 153 -6.39 -19.51 -2.59
CA GLY A 153 -6.80 -20.16 -3.84
C GLY A 153 -8.32 -20.19 -4.05
N LEU A 154 -9.07 -19.31 -3.37
CA LEU A 154 -10.53 -19.28 -3.43
C LEU A 154 -11.04 -18.78 -4.77
N SER A 155 -12.27 -19.16 -5.13
CA SER A 155 -12.98 -18.68 -6.31
C SER A 155 -13.57 -17.26 -6.17
N HIS A 156 -13.31 -16.60 -5.05
CA HIS A 156 -13.72 -15.23 -4.76
C HIS A 156 -12.64 -14.50 -3.94
N PRO A 157 -12.57 -13.16 -4.00
CA PRO A 157 -11.61 -12.38 -3.20
C PRO A 157 -11.99 -12.35 -1.72
N GLY A 158 -11.00 -12.28 -0.83
CA GLY A 158 -11.22 -12.20 0.62
C GLY A 158 -11.73 -10.84 1.09
N ASN A 159 -11.21 -9.75 0.52
CA ASN A 159 -11.57 -8.37 0.87
C ASN A 159 -12.72 -7.80 -0.01
N LEU A 160 -13.64 -8.65 -0.44
CA LEU A 160 -14.64 -8.31 -1.46
C LEU A 160 -15.65 -7.25 -0.99
N ALA A 161 -16.11 -7.32 0.26
CA ALA A 161 -17.05 -6.34 0.83
C ALA A 161 -16.46 -4.92 0.81
N MET A 162 -15.22 -4.78 1.27
CA MET A 162 -14.44 -3.54 1.24
C MET A 162 -14.27 -3.01 -0.19
N ALA A 163 -13.92 -3.89 -1.14
CA ALA A 163 -13.71 -3.51 -2.53
C ALA A 163 -15.00 -3.01 -3.21
N ARG A 164 -16.14 -3.65 -2.91
CA ARG A 164 -17.45 -3.21 -3.42
C ARG A 164 -17.87 -1.86 -2.86
N GLN A 165 -17.70 -1.66 -1.56
CA GLN A 165 -18.07 -0.41 -0.90
C GLN A 165 -17.13 0.75 -1.26
N GLY A 166 -15.86 0.47 -1.56
CA GLY A 166 -14.91 1.48 -2.03
C GLY A 166 -14.91 1.70 -3.54
N PHE A 167 -15.76 1.02 -4.32
CA PHE A 167 -15.77 1.16 -5.78
C PHE A 167 -16.18 2.59 -6.21
N PRO A 168 -15.51 3.22 -7.21
CA PRO A 168 -14.44 2.69 -8.06
C PRO A 168 -13.01 2.97 -7.57
N ASN A 169 -12.84 3.57 -6.38
CA ASN A 169 -11.52 3.95 -5.86
C ASN A 169 -10.81 2.83 -5.07
N ALA A 170 -11.51 1.73 -4.75
CA ALA A 170 -10.92 0.51 -4.20
C ALA A 170 -10.64 -0.53 -5.30
N VAL A 171 -9.50 -1.21 -5.20
CA VAL A 171 -9.06 -2.23 -6.16
C VAL A 171 -8.51 -3.45 -5.44
N LEU A 172 -8.93 -4.63 -5.89
CA LEU A 172 -8.39 -5.92 -5.46
C LEU A 172 -7.27 -6.37 -6.39
N VAL A 173 -6.20 -6.94 -5.80
CA VAL A 173 -5.01 -7.33 -6.54
C VAL A 173 -4.72 -8.82 -6.36
N GLY A 174 -4.76 -9.54 -7.48
CA GLY A 174 -4.32 -10.93 -7.59
C GLY A 174 -2.84 -11.04 -7.94
N ALA A 175 -2.27 -12.22 -7.67
CA ALA A 175 -0.85 -12.51 -7.89
C ALA A 175 -0.62 -13.33 -9.17
N LEU A 176 0.30 -12.85 -10.02
CA LEU A 176 0.86 -13.57 -11.16
C LEU A 176 2.28 -14.05 -10.86
N ASP A 177 2.68 -15.14 -11.48
CA ASP A 177 4.09 -15.53 -11.57
C ASP A 177 4.84 -14.78 -12.68
N ALA A 178 6.13 -15.12 -12.85
CA ALA A 178 6.98 -14.50 -13.86
C ALA A 178 6.56 -14.83 -15.31
N ALA A 179 5.80 -15.92 -15.53
CA ALA A 179 5.24 -16.29 -16.81
C ALA A 179 3.87 -15.62 -17.07
N GLY A 180 3.41 -14.77 -16.16
CA GLY A 180 2.10 -14.12 -16.25
C GLY A 180 0.93 -15.04 -15.93
N GLN A 181 1.18 -16.20 -15.33
CA GLN A 181 0.12 -17.13 -14.93
C GLN A 181 -0.39 -16.80 -13.53
N PRO A 182 -1.71 -16.90 -13.26
CA PRO A 182 -2.24 -16.73 -11.91
C PRO A 182 -1.64 -17.76 -10.96
N TRP A 183 -1.03 -17.29 -9.88
CA TRP A 183 -0.49 -18.15 -8.82
C TRP A 183 -1.60 -18.99 -8.21
N THR A 184 -1.35 -20.28 -7.95
CA THR A 184 -2.37 -21.21 -7.42
C THR A 184 -2.99 -20.75 -6.10
N GLY A 185 -2.21 -20.05 -5.26
CA GLY A 185 -2.70 -19.51 -4.00
C GLY A 185 -3.51 -18.22 -4.13
N THR A 186 -3.55 -17.54 -5.30
CA THR A 186 -4.33 -16.31 -5.42
C THR A 186 -5.83 -16.61 -5.29
N ASN A 187 -6.51 -15.91 -4.40
CA ASN A 187 -7.96 -15.80 -4.49
C ASN A 187 -8.31 -15.13 -5.82
N ARG A 188 -9.36 -15.61 -6.49
CA ARG A 188 -9.73 -15.23 -7.86
C ARG A 188 -10.91 -14.25 -7.86
N PRO A 189 -11.10 -13.44 -8.91
CA PRO A 189 -12.34 -12.69 -9.06
C PRO A 189 -13.52 -13.65 -9.20
N GLU A 190 -14.71 -13.20 -8.80
CA GLU A 190 -15.94 -13.92 -9.09
C GLU A 190 -16.15 -14.01 -10.62
N PRO A 191 -16.82 -15.06 -11.13
CA PRO A 191 -17.04 -15.25 -12.57
C PRO A 191 -17.72 -14.06 -13.27
N GLN A 192 -18.52 -13.30 -12.53
CA GLN A 192 -19.17 -12.07 -12.98
C GLN A 192 -18.80 -10.93 -12.03
N ALA A 193 -17.55 -10.45 -12.12
CA ALA A 193 -17.07 -9.33 -11.32
C ALA A 193 -17.89 -8.06 -11.62
N GLN A 194 -18.86 -7.76 -10.77
CA GLN A 194 -19.71 -6.57 -10.83
C GLN A 194 -19.55 -5.76 -9.55
N GLY A 195 -19.45 -4.44 -9.69
CA GLY A 195 -19.40 -3.51 -8.56
C GLY A 195 -18.06 -3.48 -7.80
N TYR A 196 -16.97 -4.01 -8.36
CA TYR A 196 -15.62 -3.85 -7.82
C TYR A 196 -14.56 -3.93 -8.94
N LEU A 197 -13.35 -3.46 -8.67
CA LEU A 197 -12.20 -3.61 -9.56
C LEU A 197 -11.32 -4.77 -9.09
N TYR A 198 -10.88 -5.61 -10.03
CA TYR A 198 -9.90 -6.66 -9.81
C TYR A 198 -8.81 -6.57 -10.87
N VAL A 199 -7.55 -6.57 -10.45
CA VAL A 199 -6.39 -6.50 -11.35
C VAL A 199 -5.35 -7.55 -10.98
N TRP A 200 -4.46 -7.83 -11.92
CA TRP A 200 -3.38 -8.79 -11.76
C TRP A 200 -2.03 -8.07 -11.74
N GLN A 201 -1.18 -8.38 -10.76
CA GLN A 201 0.21 -7.93 -10.73
C GLN A 201 1.14 -9.08 -10.37
N ARG A 202 2.43 -8.95 -10.68
CA ARG A 202 3.45 -9.92 -10.27
C ARG A 202 3.42 -10.04 -8.73
N GLY A 203 3.25 -11.26 -8.24
CA GLY A 203 3.17 -11.55 -6.82
C GLY A 203 3.93 -12.80 -6.40
N VAL A 204 4.56 -13.54 -7.32
CA VAL A 204 5.41 -14.70 -7.01
C VAL A 204 6.88 -14.33 -7.17
N ASP A 205 7.69 -14.76 -6.19
CA ASP A 205 9.14 -14.55 -6.13
C ASP A 205 9.52 -13.09 -6.41
N VAL A 206 8.82 -12.17 -5.75
CA VAL A 206 9.06 -10.73 -5.86
C VAL A 206 10.24 -10.34 -4.99
N PRO A 207 11.35 -9.81 -5.55
CA PRO A 207 12.50 -9.40 -4.75
C PRO A 207 12.14 -8.25 -3.81
N THR A 208 12.56 -8.38 -2.55
CA THR A 208 12.27 -7.43 -1.48
C THR A 208 13.32 -7.53 -0.36
N THR A 209 13.13 -6.82 0.75
CA THR A 209 14.09 -6.68 1.84
C THR A 209 13.38 -6.88 3.19
N ARG A 210 14.02 -7.63 4.10
CA ARG A 210 13.55 -7.87 5.47
C ARG A 210 13.79 -6.66 6.38
N ALA A 211 13.23 -6.69 7.59
CA ALA A 211 13.42 -5.63 8.58
C ALA A 211 14.90 -5.41 8.96
N ASP A 212 15.71 -6.47 8.90
CA ASP A 212 17.16 -6.41 9.15
C ASP A 212 18.01 -5.99 7.93
N GLY A 213 17.37 -5.64 6.80
CA GLY A 213 18.05 -5.20 5.58
C GLY A 213 18.52 -6.32 4.64
N ARG A 214 18.32 -7.61 4.98
CA ARG A 214 18.68 -8.71 4.07
C ARG A 214 17.71 -8.82 2.90
N ALA A 215 18.26 -9.04 1.71
CA ALA A 215 17.49 -9.31 0.50
C ALA A 215 16.82 -10.69 0.55
N VAL A 216 15.56 -10.75 0.14
CA VAL A 216 14.75 -11.97 0.06
C VAL A 216 13.75 -11.88 -1.08
N THR A 217 12.99 -12.95 -1.33
CA THR A 217 11.80 -12.92 -2.19
C THR A 217 10.54 -13.12 -1.36
N GLY A 218 9.43 -12.54 -1.83
CA GLY A 218 8.09 -12.75 -1.28
C GLY A 218 7.13 -13.32 -2.33
N THR A 219 6.24 -14.22 -1.90
CA THR A 219 5.18 -14.78 -2.72
C THR A 219 3.81 -14.58 -2.07
N GLY A 220 2.86 -14.00 -2.81
CA GLY A 220 1.50 -13.71 -2.36
C GLY A 220 0.89 -12.46 -2.98
N THR A 221 -0.44 -12.33 -2.87
CA THR A 221 -1.19 -11.13 -3.26
C THR A 221 -0.77 -9.90 -2.46
N SER A 222 -0.25 -10.10 -1.24
CA SER A 222 0.37 -9.06 -0.41
C SER A 222 1.54 -8.36 -1.09
N PHE A 223 2.31 -9.06 -1.93
CA PHE A 223 3.45 -8.50 -2.67
C PHE A 223 3.06 -7.98 -4.06
N ALA A 224 1.89 -8.37 -4.57
CA ALA A 224 1.30 -7.84 -5.79
C ALA A 224 0.65 -6.46 -5.55
N ALA A 225 -0.04 -6.28 -4.42
CA ALA A 225 -0.72 -5.04 -4.04
C ALA A 225 0.17 -3.77 -4.08
N PRO A 226 1.39 -3.73 -3.51
CA PRO A 226 2.23 -2.52 -3.55
C PRO A 226 2.67 -2.13 -4.97
N ILE A 227 2.76 -3.09 -5.90
CA ILE A 227 3.04 -2.80 -7.32
C ILE A 227 1.85 -2.07 -7.95
N GLU A 228 0.62 -2.52 -7.69
CA GLU A 228 -0.57 -1.82 -8.19
C GLU A 228 -0.71 -0.43 -7.57
N THR A 229 -0.41 -0.30 -6.28
CA THR A 229 -0.40 1.01 -5.59
C THR A 229 0.51 1.99 -6.32
N ALA A 230 1.75 1.60 -6.64
CA ALA A 230 2.68 2.42 -7.41
C ALA A 230 2.14 2.81 -8.82
N ARG A 231 1.49 1.87 -9.52
CA ARG A 231 0.90 2.14 -10.85
C ARG A 231 -0.24 3.15 -10.78
N ARG A 232 -1.11 3.06 -9.76
CA ARG A 232 -2.27 3.96 -9.59
C ARG A 232 -1.84 5.38 -9.25
N ILE A 233 -0.87 5.56 -8.36
CA ILE A 233 -0.34 6.90 -8.04
C ILE A 233 0.35 7.54 -9.26
N ALA A 234 1.09 6.76 -10.06
CA ALA A 234 1.73 7.24 -11.28
C ALA A 234 0.73 7.58 -12.41
N HIS A 235 -0.43 6.91 -12.45
CA HIS A 235 -1.49 7.25 -13.39
C HIS A 235 -2.17 8.58 -13.02
N ARG A 236 -2.53 8.77 -11.74
CA ARG A 236 -3.16 10.01 -11.28
C ARG A 236 -2.32 11.26 -11.54
N ARG A 237 -1.00 11.18 -11.36
CA ARG A 237 -0.07 12.28 -11.67
C ARG A 237 -0.04 12.68 -13.15
N ARG A 238 -0.41 11.77 -14.06
CA ARG A 238 -0.46 12.03 -15.52
C ARG A 238 -1.78 12.62 -15.98
N THR A 239 -2.83 12.49 -15.18
CA THR A 239 -4.20 12.92 -15.52
C THR A 239 -4.66 14.15 -14.73
N ALA A 240 -3.90 14.57 -13.72
CA ALA A 240 -4.09 15.80 -12.97
C ALA A 240 -3.35 16.95 -13.65
#